data_AF-A0A562T2C9-F1
#
_entry.id   AF-A0A562T2C9-F1
#
_cell.length_a   1.000
_cell.length_b   1.000
_cell.length_c   1.000
_cell.angle_alpha   90.00
_cell.angle_beta   90.00
_cell.angle_gamma   90.00
#
_symmetry.space_group_name_H-M   'P 1'
#
loop_
_entity.id
_entity.type
_entity.pdbx_description
1 polymer ?
#
loop_
_entity_poly.entity_id
_entity_poly.type
_entity_poly.pdbx_seq_one_letter_code
_entity_poly.pdbx_strand_id
1 'polypeptide(L)'
;MKKGYKYAPETLLRIRRMRKARRLYRQQPVFAYSIMSAEFQGYSHEEFWNDLRRRTPPKKRKGKSGLRRYGRYGEMCRLLDRYRQTGNVADALKAQKLRNRITQPYRLQVRIGKLLKEYLLSPLIPVNSVKELTCSLHGCKDYAEADNKINEFLKYKSY
;
A
#
# COMPACT_ATOMS: atom_id res chain seq x y z
N MET A 1 -26.69 -22.34 9.99
CA MET A 1 -27.10 -22.73 8.62
C MET A 1 -25.94 -22.57 7.65
N LYS A 2 -25.41 -23.68 7.11
CA LYS A 2 -24.31 -23.65 6.13
C LYS A 2 -24.84 -23.03 4.83
N LYS A 3 -24.20 -21.96 4.34
CA LYS A 3 -24.49 -21.33 3.05
C LYS A 3 -24.54 -22.40 1.95
N GLY A 4 -25.70 -22.59 1.34
CA GLY A 4 -25.88 -23.48 0.20
C GLY A 4 -24.89 -23.14 -0.92
N TYR A 5 -24.34 -24.17 -1.56
CA TYR A 5 -23.34 -24.04 -2.61
C TYR A 5 -23.88 -23.13 -3.74
N LYS A 6 -23.15 -22.04 -4.04
CA LYS A 6 -23.50 -21.05 -5.08
C LYS A 6 -23.52 -21.59 -6.52
N TYR A 7 -23.21 -22.86 -6.73
CA TYR A 7 -23.04 -23.45 -8.06
C TYR A 7 -23.66 -24.83 -8.11
N ALA A 8 -24.35 -25.13 -9.22
CA ALA A 8 -24.83 -26.47 -9.52
C ALA A 8 -23.64 -27.47 -9.62
N PRO A 9 -23.84 -28.75 -9.26
CA PRO A 9 -22.79 -29.77 -9.26
C PRO A 9 -22.07 -29.90 -10.62
N GLU A 10 -22.81 -29.82 -11.72
CA GLU A 10 -22.27 -29.82 -13.09
C GLU A 10 -21.31 -28.64 -13.34
N THR A 11 -21.68 -27.45 -12.84
CA THR A 11 -20.86 -26.24 -12.97
C THR A 11 -19.57 -26.38 -12.18
N LEU A 12 -19.62 -27.01 -10.99
CA LEU A 12 -18.44 -27.31 -10.20
C LEU A 12 -17.52 -28.33 -10.90
N LEU A 13 -18.10 -29.35 -11.53
CA LEU A 13 -17.35 -30.35 -12.29
C LEU A 13 -16.63 -29.72 -13.48
N ARG A 14 -17.31 -28.86 -14.26
CA ARG A 14 -16.69 -28.07 -15.34
C ARG A 14 -15.53 -27.20 -14.85
N ILE A 15 -15.71 -26.51 -13.72
CA ILE A 15 -14.65 -25.68 -13.13
C ILE A 15 -13.45 -26.53 -12.69
N ARG A 16 -13.69 -27.70 -12.09
CA ARG A 16 -12.64 -28.62 -11.66
C ARG A 16 -11.86 -29.18 -12.86
N ARG A 17 -12.56 -29.65 -13.90
CA ARG A 17 -11.99 -30.13 -15.16
C ARG A 17 -11.05 -29.09 -15.78
N MET A 18 -11.55 -27.87 -16.01
CA MET A 18 -10.77 -26.76 -16.56
C MET A 18 -9.53 -26.43 -15.69
N ARG A 19 -9.67 -26.42 -14.36
CA ARG A 19 -8.53 -26.16 -13.45
C ARG A 19 -7.46 -27.24 -13.55
N LYS A 20 -7.87 -28.51 -13.69
CA LYS A 20 -6.97 -29.65 -13.84
C LYS A 20 -6.25 -29.60 -15.19
N ALA A 21 -6.96 -29.39 -16.28
CA ALA A 21 -6.40 -29.21 -17.62
C ALA A 21 -5.30 -28.12 -17.63
N ARG A 22 -5.60 -26.95 -17.07
CA ARG A 22 -4.64 -25.83 -16.97
C ARG A 22 -3.43 -26.13 -16.08
N ARG A 23 -3.61 -26.95 -15.05
CA ARG A 23 -2.51 -27.34 -14.15
C ARG A 23 -1.60 -28.34 -14.85
N LEU A 24 -2.18 -29.38 -15.43
CA LEU A 24 -1.46 -30.40 -16.19
C LEU A 24 -0.70 -29.77 -17.36
N TYR A 25 -1.33 -28.89 -18.13
CA TYR A 25 -0.67 -28.22 -19.24
C TYR A 25 0.54 -27.37 -18.83
N ARG A 26 0.57 -26.84 -17.59
CA ARG A 26 1.76 -26.13 -17.07
C ARG A 26 2.87 -27.06 -16.61
N GLN A 27 2.54 -28.27 -16.18
CA GLN A 27 3.50 -29.24 -15.63
C GLN A 27 4.05 -30.17 -16.70
N GLN A 28 3.18 -30.65 -17.58
CA GLN A 28 3.46 -31.64 -18.61
C GLN A 28 2.60 -31.38 -19.86
N PRO A 29 2.93 -30.37 -20.69
CA PRO A 29 2.09 -29.95 -21.81
C PRO A 29 1.75 -31.08 -22.80
N VAL A 30 2.74 -31.93 -23.12
CA VAL A 30 2.62 -33.00 -24.12
C VAL A 30 1.62 -34.08 -23.69
N PHE A 31 1.63 -34.46 -22.42
CA PHE A 31 0.76 -35.52 -21.88
C PHE A 31 -0.54 -34.99 -21.26
N ALA A 32 -0.71 -33.68 -21.17
CA ALA A 32 -1.84 -33.08 -20.47
C ALA A 32 -3.20 -33.48 -21.07
N TYR A 33 -3.29 -33.61 -22.40
CA TYR A 33 -4.52 -34.06 -23.05
C TYR A 33 -4.81 -35.54 -22.79
N SER A 34 -3.83 -36.43 -22.97
CA SER A 34 -4.02 -37.88 -22.79
C SER A 34 -4.41 -38.23 -21.35
N ILE A 35 -3.83 -37.52 -20.38
CA ILE A 35 -4.19 -37.68 -18.95
C ILE A 35 -5.63 -37.19 -18.70
N MET A 36 -6.05 -36.09 -19.33
CA MET A 36 -7.42 -35.59 -19.18
C MET A 36 -8.45 -36.51 -19.85
N SER A 37 -8.15 -37.06 -21.03
CA SER A 37 -9.05 -37.98 -21.74
C SER A 37 -9.18 -39.33 -21.04
N ALA A 38 -8.15 -39.77 -20.32
CA ALA A 38 -8.20 -41.00 -19.52
C ALA A 38 -9.13 -40.88 -18.30
N GLU A 39 -9.26 -39.68 -17.73
CA GLU A 39 -10.05 -39.44 -16.53
C GLU A 39 -11.48 -38.95 -16.81
N PHE A 40 -11.66 -38.16 -17.87
CA PHE A 40 -12.96 -37.64 -18.28
C PHE A 40 -13.41 -38.33 -19.56
N GLN A 41 -14.31 -39.31 -19.43
CA GLN A 41 -14.84 -40.03 -20.59
C GLN A 41 -15.53 -39.07 -21.56
N GLY A 42 -15.20 -39.19 -22.85
CA GLY A 42 -15.74 -38.34 -23.91
C GLY A 42 -15.10 -36.94 -23.99
N TYR A 43 -14.07 -36.64 -23.20
CA TYR A 43 -13.39 -35.35 -23.25
C TYR A 43 -12.62 -35.18 -24.56
N SER A 44 -13.07 -34.24 -25.40
CA SER A 44 -12.50 -34.05 -26.73
C SER A 44 -11.27 -33.14 -26.72
N HIS A 45 -10.46 -33.26 -27.76
CA HIS A 45 -9.31 -32.39 -27.96
C HIS A 45 -9.72 -30.91 -28.08
N GLU A 46 -10.87 -30.62 -28.67
CA GLU A 46 -11.42 -29.25 -28.75
C GLU A 46 -11.81 -28.70 -27.38
N GLU A 47 -12.42 -29.52 -26.52
CA GLU A 47 -12.75 -29.12 -25.14
C GLU A 47 -11.48 -28.80 -24.34
N PHE A 48 -10.39 -29.54 -24.56
CA PHE A 48 -9.11 -29.29 -23.94
C PHE A 48 -8.55 -27.92 -24.29
N TRP A 49 -8.47 -27.58 -25.58
CA TRP A 49 -8.02 -26.25 -26.01
C TRP A 49 -8.95 -25.13 -25.54
N ASN A 50 -10.27 -25.39 -25.52
CA ASN A 50 -11.25 -24.45 -24.97
C ASN A 50 -11.06 -24.18 -23.47
N ASP A 51 -10.73 -25.21 -22.69
CA ASP A 51 -10.45 -25.08 -21.25
C ASP A 51 -9.13 -24.31 -21.01
N LEU A 52 -8.12 -24.47 -21.87
CA LEU A 52 -6.87 -23.72 -21.81
C LEU A 52 -7.02 -22.24 -22.17
N ARG A 53 -7.97 -21.89 -23.04
CA ARG A 53 -8.21 -20.52 -23.50
C ARG A 53 -8.57 -19.59 -22.33
N ARG A 54 -7.80 -18.51 -22.15
CA ARG A 54 -8.17 -17.42 -21.24
C ARG A 54 -9.16 -16.50 -21.94
N ARG A 55 -10.41 -16.49 -21.47
CA ARG A 55 -11.48 -15.62 -22.01
C ARG A 55 -11.42 -14.19 -21.48
N THR A 56 -10.77 -13.97 -20.34
CA THR A 56 -10.65 -12.64 -19.73
C THR A 56 -9.18 -12.32 -19.44
N PRO A 57 -8.76 -11.06 -19.66
CA PRO A 57 -7.42 -10.62 -19.29
C PRO A 57 -7.25 -10.74 -17.76
N PRO A 58 -6.03 -11.03 -17.28
CA PRO A 58 -5.77 -11.13 -15.84
C PRO A 58 -6.10 -9.79 -15.16
N LYS A 59 -6.77 -9.86 -14.01
CA LYS A 59 -7.07 -8.67 -13.20
C LYS A 59 -5.76 -7.98 -12.81
N LYS A 60 -5.54 -6.75 -13.28
CA LYS A 60 -4.41 -5.92 -12.84
C LYS A 60 -4.56 -5.66 -11.34
N ARG A 61 -3.57 -6.09 -10.55
CA ARG A 61 -3.51 -5.76 -9.12
C ARG A 61 -3.14 -4.28 -9.01
N LYS A 62 -4.02 -3.44 -8.46
CA LYS A 62 -3.64 -2.08 -8.07
C LYS A 62 -2.68 -2.19 -6.89
N GLY A 63 -1.38 -2.01 -7.13
CA GLY A 63 -0.39 -1.95 -6.05
C GLY A 63 -0.73 -0.80 -5.11
N LYS A 64 -0.53 -0.98 -3.80
CA LYS A 64 -0.55 0.15 -2.87
C LYS A 64 0.61 1.08 -3.25
N SER A 65 0.38 2.39 -3.33
CA SER A 65 1.49 3.34 -3.52
C SER A 65 2.45 3.24 -2.34
N GLY A 66 3.73 2.98 -2.61
CA GLY A 66 4.77 2.89 -1.58
C GLY A 66 4.93 4.18 -0.76
N LEU A 67 4.42 5.31 -1.28
CA LEU A 67 4.47 6.60 -0.58
C LEU A 67 3.57 6.67 0.65
N ARG A 68 2.56 5.79 0.75
CA ARG A 68 1.62 5.74 1.89
C ARG A 68 2.30 5.54 3.25
N ARG A 69 3.51 4.98 3.27
CA ARG A 69 4.28 4.74 4.51
C ARG A 69 4.86 6.00 5.13
N TYR A 70 4.99 7.09 4.37
CA TYR A 70 5.62 8.32 4.86
C TYR A 70 4.62 9.22 5.55
N GLY A 71 5.01 9.83 6.66
CA GLY A 71 4.10 10.62 7.48
C GLY A 71 3.60 11.91 6.83
N ARG A 72 4.27 12.41 5.79
CA ARG A 72 3.81 13.54 4.96
C ARG A 72 2.66 13.18 4.02
N TYR A 73 2.48 11.91 3.68
CA TYR A 73 1.51 11.47 2.68
C TYR A 73 0.07 11.82 3.07
N GLY A 74 -0.30 11.61 4.34
CA GLY A 74 -1.65 11.90 4.82
C GLY A 74 -2.03 13.38 4.68
N GLU A 75 -1.13 14.28 5.09
CA GLU A 75 -1.35 15.72 5.00
C GLU A 75 -1.35 16.21 3.54
N MET A 76 -0.48 15.66 2.70
CA MET A 76 -0.49 15.93 1.25
C MET A 76 -1.85 15.58 0.63
N CYS A 77 -2.42 14.42 0.95
CA CYS A 77 -3.75 14.03 0.46
C CYS A 77 -4.84 15.01 0.93
N ARG A 78 -4.84 15.39 2.22
CA ARG A 78 -5.80 16.37 2.76
C ARG A 78 -5.75 17.71 2.03
N LEU A 79 -4.55 18.21 1.74
CA LEU A 79 -4.36 19.47 1.00
C LEU A 79 -4.85 19.36 -0.45
N LEU A 80 -4.59 18.24 -1.12
CA LEU A 80 -5.10 18.00 -2.48
C LEU A 80 -6.63 17.92 -2.50
N ASP A 81 -7.23 17.29 -1.50
CA ASP A 81 -8.69 17.21 -1.40
C ASP A 81 -9.30 18.59 -1.11
N ARG A 82 -8.68 19.41 -0.24
CA ARG A 82 -9.08 20.82 -0.04
C ARG A 82 -8.95 21.65 -1.30
N TYR A 83 -7.86 21.49 -2.07
CA TYR A 83 -7.69 22.18 -3.35
C TYR A 83 -8.80 21.81 -4.35
N ARG A 84 -9.16 20.52 -4.44
CA ARG A 84 -10.26 20.09 -5.31
C ARG A 84 -11.61 20.71 -4.95
N GLN A 85 -11.83 20.98 -3.66
CA GLN A 85 -13.07 21.56 -3.16
C GLN A 85 -13.11 23.09 -3.30
N THR A 86 -11.99 23.77 -3.00
CA THR A 86 -11.93 25.23 -2.87
C THR A 86 -11.30 25.94 -4.07
N GLY A 87 -10.56 25.22 -4.91
CA GLY A 87 -9.75 25.81 -5.98
C GLY A 87 -8.52 26.60 -5.47
N ASN A 88 -8.23 26.59 -4.17
CA ASN A 88 -7.15 27.40 -3.60
C ASN A 88 -5.76 26.87 -3.97
N VAL A 89 -5.06 27.58 -4.86
CA VAL A 89 -3.72 27.23 -5.36
C VAL A 89 -2.68 27.10 -4.24
N ALA A 90 -2.85 27.82 -3.11
CA ALA A 90 -1.92 27.72 -1.99
C ALA A 90 -1.86 26.30 -1.39
N ASP A 91 -2.99 25.59 -1.36
CA ASP A 91 -3.05 24.21 -0.86
C ASP A 91 -2.38 23.24 -1.84
N ALA A 92 -2.54 23.47 -3.15
CA ALA A 92 -1.84 22.70 -4.18
C ALA A 92 -0.32 22.87 -4.08
N LEU A 93 0.16 24.11 -3.90
CA LEU A 93 1.59 24.41 -3.73
C LEU A 93 2.16 23.76 -2.46
N LYS A 94 1.43 23.80 -1.34
CA LYS A 94 1.83 23.12 -0.10
C LYS A 94 1.89 21.60 -0.30
N ALA A 95 0.91 21.00 -0.97
CA ALA A 95 0.91 19.58 -1.28
C ALA A 95 2.12 19.19 -2.16
N GLN A 96 2.45 20.02 -3.15
CA GLN A 96 3.61 19.80 -4.01
C GLN A 96 4.93 19.86 -3.20
N LYS A 97 5.07 20.84 -2.30
CA LYS A 97 6.24 20.92 -1.40
C LYS A 97 6.38 19.68 -0.53
N LEU A 98 5.28 19.16 0.04
CA LEU A 98 5.30 17.92 0.82
C LEU A 98 5.68 16.71 -0.02
N ARG A 99 5.19 16.63 -1.27
CA ARG A 99 5.53 15.55 -2.20
C ARG A 99 7.02 15.53 -2.54
N ASN A 100 7.61 16.69 -2.81
CA ASN A 100 9.03 16.79 -3.16
C ASN A 100 9.96 16.37 -2.00
N ARG A 101 9.49 16.53 -0.75
CA ARG A 101 10.25 16.19 0.46
C ARG A 101 9.73 14.93 1.17
N ILE A 102 8.96 14.08 0.50
CA ILE A 102 8.22 13.00 1.14
C ILE A 102 9.14 11.99 1.83
N THR A 103 10.30 11.70 1.24
CA THR A 103 11.32 10.77 1.74
C THR A 103 12.36 11.44 2.63
N GLN A 104 12.42 12.77 2.67
CA GLN A 104 13.46 13.50 3.38
C GLN A 104 13.18 13.52 4.89
N PRO A 105 14.18 13.36 5.77
CA PRO A 105 13.98 13.51 7.21
C PRO A 105 13.48 14.93 7.54
N TYR A 106 12.74 15.08 8.64
CA TYR A 106 12.42 16.41 9.14
C TYR A 106 13.65 16.99 9.84
N ARG A 107 13.87 18.29 9.64
CA ARG A 107 14.91 19.06 10.33
C ARG A 107 14.20 20.03 11.25
N LEU A 108 14.38 19.87 12.55
CA LEU A 108 13.88 20.78 13.56
C LEU A 108 15.04 21.59 14.10
N GLN A 109 14.92 22.90 14.07
CA GLN A 109 15.92 23.80 14.63
C GLN A 109 15.33 24.45 15.87
N VAL A 110 15.99 24.25 17.01
CA VAL A 110 15.62 24.84 18.29
C VAL A 110 16.67 25.89 18.61
N ARG A 111 16.22 27.14 18.81
CA ARG A 111 17.06 28.26 19.15
C ARG A 111 16.73 28.73 20.57
N ILE A 112 17.70 28.60 21.46
CA ILE A 112 17.63 29.12 22.82
C ILE A 112 18.78 30.12 22.97
N GLY A 113 18.43 31.40 23.11
CA GLY A 113 19.38 32.51 23.11
C GLY A 113 20.15 32.65 21.79
N LYS A 114 21.49 32.63 21.87
CA LYS A 114 22.40 32.73 20.71
C LYS A 114 22.77 31.38 20.10
N LEU A 115 22.45 30.28 20.78
CA LEU A 115 22.78 28.94 20.31
C LEU A 115 21.63 28.38 19.46
N LEU A 116 21.98 27.53 18.51
CA LEU A 116 21.04 26.83 17.64
C LEU A 116 21.42 25.35 17.65
N LYS A 117 20.43 24.49 17.88
CA LYS A 117 20.59 23.04 17.85
C LYS A 117 19.62 22.44 16.83
N GLU A 118 20.13 21.56 15.99
CA GLU A 118 19.36 20.87 14.95
C GLU A 118 19.09 19.42 15.32
N TYR A 119 17.86 18.98 15.10
CA TYR A 119 17.39 17.63 15.33
C TYR A 119 16.81 17.03 14.05
N LEU A 120 17.17 15.78 13.79
CA LEU A 120 16.72 15.03 12.62
C LEU A 120 15.66 14.01 13.05
N LEU A 121 14.50 14.05 12.40
CA LEU A 121 13.41 13.10 12.62
C LEU A 121 13.15 12.26 11.37
N SER A 122 12.74 11.01 11.59
CA SER A 122 12.42 10.08 10.51
C SER A 122 11.30 10.60 9.59
N PRO A 123 11.40 10.41 8.26
CA PRO A 123 10.34 10.78 7.30
C PRO A 123 9.04 9.98 7.47
N LEU A 124 9.06 8.90 8.25
CA LEU A 124 7.91 8.06 8.54
C LEU A 124 6.95 8.69 9.55
N ILE A 125 7.44 9.63 10.36
CA ILE A 125 6.66 10.25 11.43
C ILE A 125 5.60 11.19 10.82
N PRO A 126 4.33 11.10 11.24
CA PRO A 126 3.25 11.97 10.76
C PRO A 126 3.56 13.45 10.96
N VAL A 127 3.20 14.27 9.96
CA VAL A 127 3.41 15.73 10.01
C VAL A 127 2.76 16.37 11.24
N ASN A 128 1.56 15.92 11.62
CA ASN A 128 0.84 16.51 12.75
C ASN A 128 1.56 16.28 14.07
N SER A 129 2.12 15.10 14.28
CA SER A 129 2.94 14.81 15.47
C SER A 129 4.21 15.68 15.51
N VAL A 130 4.82 15.97 14.36
CA VAL A 130 5.95 16.91 14.30
C VAL A 130 5.49 18.34 14.62
N LYS A 131 4.31 18.78 14.13
CA LYS A 131 3.73 20.09 14.48
C LYS A 131 3.46 20.21 15.98
N GLU A 132 2.88 19.18 16.58
CA GLU A 132 2.64 19.11 18.03
C GLU A 132 3.95 19.21 18.81
N LEU A 133 4.98 18.46 18.40
CA LEU A 133 6.31 18.53 18.99
C LEU A 133 6.91 19.94 18.88
N THR A 134 6.78 20.60 17.72
CA THR A 134 7.29 21.99 17.57
C THR A 134 6.58 22.97 18.50
N CYS A 135 5.28 22.81 18.73
CA CYS A 135 4.56 23.63 19.71
C CYS A 135 5.08 23.36 21.13
N SER A 136 5.28 22.10 21.51
CA SER A 136 5.81 21.71 22.83
C SER A 136 7.25 22.18 23.08
N LEU A 137 8.06 22.30 22.03
CA LEU A 137 9.44 22.80 22.09
C LEU A 137 9.52 24.33 22.20
N HIS A 138 8.50 25.06 21.74
CA HIS A 138 8.49 26.53 21.80
C HIS A 138 8.56 27.07 23.23
N GLY A 139 8.03 26.31 24.22
CA GLY A 139 8.05 26.68 25.63
C GLY A 139 9.32 26.26 26.40
N CYS A 140 10.30 25.61 25.76
CA CYS A 140 11.52 25.15 26.44
C CYS A 140 12.49 26.30 26.67
N LYS A 141 13.03 26.38 27.90
CA LYS A 141 14.03 27.40 28.28
C LYS A 141 15.45 26.85 28.26
N ASP A 142 15.60 25.54 28.32
CA ASP A 142 16.89 24.87 28.32
C ASP A 142 16.95 23.75 27.26
N TYR A 143 18.17 23.46 26.78
CA TYR A 143 18.43 22.39 25.83
C TYR A 143 18.25 21.01 26.45
N ALA A 144 18.49 20.85 27.76
CA ALA A 144 18.24 19.58 28.43
C ALA A 144 16.75 19.20 28.40
N GLU A 145 15.86 20.19 28.59
CA GLU A 145 14.41 19.98 28.46
C GLU A 145 14.01 19.64 27.02
N ALA A 146 14.61 20.32 26.04
CA ALA A 146 14.36 20.05 24.63
C ALA A 146 14.82 18.64 24.23
N ASP A 147 16.01 18.22 24.68
CA ASP A 147 16.54 16.88 24.47
C ASP A 147 15.65 15.81 25.10
N ASN A 148 15.19 16.03 26.34
CA ASN A 148 14.28 15.11 27.03
C ASN A 148 12.97 14.93 26.27
N LYS A 149 12.34 16.03 25.83
CA LYS A 149 11.09 15.97 25.05
C LYS A 149 11.26 15.26 23.71
N ILE A 150 12.39 15.47 23.04
CA ILE A 150 12.68 14.81 21.75
C ILE A 150 12.93 13.32 21.96
N ASN A 151 13.69 12.94 22.99
CA ASN A 151 13.95 11.55 23.32
C ASN A 151 12.66 10.81 23.72
N GLU A 152 11.82 11.45 24.52
CA GLU A 152 10.50 10.93 24.88
C GLU A 152 9.64 10.72 23.62
N PHE A 153 9.57 11.72 22.75
CA PHE A 153 8.84 11.63 21.48
C PHE A 153 9.32 10.49 20.60
N LEU A 154 10.64 10.30 20.50
CA LEU A 154 11.24 9.20 19.72
C LEU A 154 10.94 7.84 20.34
N LYS A 155 10.97 7.71 21.67
CA LYS A 155 10.63 6.47 22.38
C LYS A 155 9.18 6.05 22.13
N TYR A 156 8.23 6.99 22.16
CA TYR A 156 6.82 6.72 21.88
C TYR A 156 6.52 6.39 20.41
N LYS A 157 7.39 6.79 19.47
CA LYS A 157 7.19 6.58 18.02
C LYS A 157 8.09 5.49 17.42
N SER A 158 8.90 4.82 18.24
CA SER A 158 9.74 3.69 17.84
C SER A 158 9.04 2.32 17.95
N TYR A 159 7.76 2.30 18.32
CA TYR A 159 6.87 1.13 18.30
C TYR A 159 5.82 1.26 17.19
#